data_AF-A0A1F7SCJ5-F1
#
_entry.id   AF-A0A1F7SCJ5-F1
#
_cell.length_a   1.000
_cell.length_b   1.000
_cell.length_c   1.000
_cell.angle_alpha   90.00
_cell.angle_beta   90.00
_cell.angle_gamma   90.00
#
_symmetry.space_group_name_H-M   'P 1'
#
loop_
_entity.id
_entity.type
_entity.pdbx_description
1 polymer ?
#
loop_
_entity_poly.entity_id
_entity_poly.type
_entity_poly.pdbx_seq_one_letter_code
_entity_poly.pdbx_strand_id
1 'polypeptide(L)'
;MEHFLQQIKPTCFNKNFKFLISIFLLIFFLPILTFSENPDSSKQSLSISVNQSIAGIFRVINAKIYFSEGNNRFFITGRINPGSVNLTEDNLTFQVGSYSETIVAGSFVKTGRKYTYEPEFGTFGITKMILNLKKKTFSVSAQGVDLSGTVNPVIISITIGDSYSGCAVINMKRFENDKLWKFQGKSKKCEGVSNTTTTTTTTSTTTTSSTTTTLGGGTTTTSSTTTTSSTTTTTTASSIVQLPKTGQTTKYSTGDDGDLEKGVAWPSPRFTSVSGGCVTDNLTGLMWVQVPDSTTRTWQEALDYANGLNLCSQTDWRLPNINELESLLNAGEANTATWLNTQGFSNVQTDHYWWSSTTLANSTTGAWYVNMYDGDVNAAGKTGLFYMWSVRAATTPPAELWETGQTISYAIGDDGYLEMGVDVSLRFTDNGDGTVMDKLTGLVWLEDANCLGQRTWANALTAANTLKSGECGLSDGSVEGDWRLPNRKELRSLINYGEVNKATWLNTQGFSSVQGVYYWSSTTYAYDSQYAWSVSMYRGDVHAYNKTSVDEILGYEYVWPVRSGQ
;
A
#
# COMPACT_ATOMS: atom_id res chain seq x y z
N MET A 1 10.44 -64.81 -21.35
CA MET A 1 11.57 -65.54 -20.75
C MET A 1 12.76 -64.61 -20.84
N GLU A 2 13.59 -64.60 -19.81
CA GLU A 2 14.99 -64.22 -19.96
C GLU A 2 15.58 -64.72 -21.28
N HIS A 3 16.63 -64.04 -21.71
CA HIS A 3 17.59 -64.46 -22.73
C HIS A 3 17.25 -64.27 -24.21
N PHE A 4 18.28 -63.73 -24.88
CA PHE A 4 18.68 -63.93 -26.29
C PHE A 4 17.89 -63.11 -27.33
N LEU A 5 18.45 -62.23 -28.18
CA LEU A 5 19.81 -61.82 -28.58
C LEU A 5 19.65 -60.42 -29.22
N GLN A 6 20.49 -59.43 -28.92
CA GLN A 6 21.74 -59.08 -29.61
C GLN A 6 21.60 -58.66 -31.08
N GLN A 7 21.95 -57.39 -31.32
CA GLN A 7 22.54 -56.74 -32.51
C GLN A 7 22.31 -57.35 -33.90
N ILE A 8 21.86 -56.51 -34.85
CA ILE A 8 22.46 -56.29 -36.20
C ILE A 8 21.64 -55.18 -36.93
N LYS A 9 22.30 -54.06 -37.26
CA LYS A 9 22.03 -53.23 -38.47
C LYS A 9 22.80 -53.88 -39.64
N PRO A 10 22.54 -53.63 -40.95
CA PRO A 10 21.84 -52.50 -41.55
C PRO A 10 20.96 -52.82 -42.81
N THR A 11 20.46 -51.73 -43.40
CA THR A 11 20.22 -51.47 -44.84
C THR A 11 18.87 -51.72 -45.51
N CYS A 12 18.44 -50.64 -46.16
CA CYS A 12 17.55 -50.51 -47.33
C CYS A 12 16.04 -50.57 -47.11
N PHE A 13 15.41 -49.41 -46.88
CA PHE A 13 14.10 -49.15 -47.48
C PHE A 13 13.93 -47.68 -47.94
N ASN A 14 12.99 -47.53 -48.86
CA ASN A 14 12.95 -46.62 -50.00
C ASN A 14 12.40 -45.20 -49.68
N LYS A 15 12.62 -44.33 -50.67
CA LYS A 15 12.27 -42.90 -50.80
C LYS A 15 10.88 -42.47 -50.31
N ASN A 16 10.89 -41.25 -49.75
CA ASN A 16 9.83 -40.23 -49.63
C ASN A 16 9.28 -40.00 -48.21
N PHE A 17 9.95 -39.18 -47.40
CA PHE A 17 9.27 -38.15 -46.60
C PHE A 17 10.24 -37.10 -46.00
N LYS A 18 10.05 -35.85 -46.45
CA LYS A 18 10.21 -34.56 -45.74
C LYS A 18 11.31 -34.40 -44.66
N PHE A 19 12.37 -33.73 -45.10
CA PHE A 19 13.12 -32.65 -44.43
C PHE A 19 12.69 -32.27 -42.99
N LEU A 20 13.48 -32.70 -42.00
CA LEU A 20 13.59 -32.07 -40.67
C LEU A 20 14.83 -32.63 -39.95
N ILE A 21 15.88 -31.81 -39.84
CA ILE A 21 16.93 -31.93 -38.81
C ILE A 21 17.05 -30.56 -38.14
N SER A 22 17.19 -30.63 -36.82
CA SER A 22 17.50 -29.58 -35.83
C SER A 22 16.31 -28.76 -35.31
N ILE A 23 15.82 -29.13 -34.12
CA ILE A 23 16.06 -28.37 -32.88
C ILE A 23 15.68 -29.27 -31.68
N PHE A 24 16.62 -29.37 -30.74
CA PHE A 24 16.47 -29.96 -29.42
C PHE A 24 16.08 -28.84 -28.43
N LEU A 25 15.31 -29.20 -27.39
CA LEU A 25 14.99 -28.51 -26.12
C LEU A 25 13.64 -27.77 -25.94
N LEU A 26 12.98 -28.17 -24.84
CA LEU A 26 11.87 -27.59 -24.06
C LEU A 26 10.39 -27.89 -24.42
N ILE A 27 9.83 -28.92 -23.79
CA ILE A 27 8.45 -28.99 -23.21
C ILE A 27 8.64 -29.84 -21.93
N PHE A 28 8.38 -29.42 -20.69
CA PHE A 28 7.14 -29.01 -20.00
C PHE A 28 7.50 -28.01 -18.86
N PHE A 29 6.71 -26.98 -18.55
CA PHE A 29 5.54 -27.03 -17.66
C PHE A 29 4.45 -26.02 -18.11
N LEU A 30 3.20 -26.50 -18.18
CA LEU A 30 1.96 -25.74 -18.46
C LEU A 30 1.28 -25.24 -17.17
N PRO A 31 0.43 -24.19 -17.25
CA PRO A 31 -0.57 -23.87 -16.23
C PRO A 31 -1.78 -24.83 -16.29
N ILE A 32 -2.46 -24.97 -15.15
CA ILE A 32 -3.59 -25.88 -14.93
C ILE A 32 -4.85 -25.40 -15.68
N LEU A 33 -5.40 -26.27 -16.54
CA LEU A 33 -6.69 -26.14 -17.20
C LEU A 33 -7.79 -26.80 -16.35
N THR A 34 -8.90 -26.12 -16.09
CA THR A 34 -10.14 -26.75 -15.62
C THR A 34 -11.15 -26.82 -16.78
N PHE A 35 -11.64 -28.03 -17.06
CA PHE A 35 -12.71 -28.30 -18.02
C PHE A 35 -14.02 -28.48 -17.26
N SER A 36 -15.10 -27.85 -17.73
CA SER A 36 -16.48 -28.21 -17.39
C SER A 36 -17.16 -28.68 -18.68
N GLU A 37 -17.64 -29.92 -18.68
CA GLU A 37 -18.38 -30.51 -19.80
C GLU A 37 -19.87 -30.12 -19.73
N ASN A 38 -20.42 -29.67 -20.85
CA ASN A 38 -21.84 -29.77 -21.17
C ASN A 38 -21.95 -30.18 -22.66
N PRO A 39 -22.75 -31.20 -23.04
CA PRO A 39 -22.69 -31.78 -24.36
C PRO A 39 -23.61 -31.04 -25.35
N ASP A 40 -23.27 -31.22 -26.62
CA ASP A 40 -24.04 -30.89 -27.82
C ASP A 40 -23.78 -29.53 -28.50
N SER A 41 -24.03 -29.52 -29.80
CA SER A 41 -23.04 -29.20 -30.82
C SER A 41 -23.08 -27.78 -31.41
N SER A 42 -21.87 -27.29 -31.71
CA SER A 42 -21.50 -26.35 -32.78
C SER A 42 -21.71 -24.83 -32.56
N LYS A 43 -20.90 -24.26 -31.66
CA LYS A 43 -20.05 -23.06 -31.87
C LYS A 43 -19.27 -22.74 -30.59
N GLN A 44 -18.02 -23.19 -30.53
CA GLN A 44 -17.09 -22.75 -29.48
C GLN A 44 -16.30 -21.54 -29.99
N SER A 45 -16.45 -20.39 -29.34
CA SER A 45 -15.55 -19.23 -29.49
C SER A 45 -14.45 -19.33 -28.44
N LEU A 46 -13.20 -19.39 -28.90
CA LEU A 46 -12.00 -19.26 -28.09
C LEU A 46 -11.77 -17.77 -27.81
N SER A 47 -12.01 -17.30 -26.58
CA SER A 47 -11.57 -15.96 -26.14
C SER A 47 -10.27 -16.10 -25.33
N ILE A 48 -9.17 -15.72 -25.95
CA ILE A 48 -7.88 -15.52 -25.27
C ILE A 48 -7.88 -14.08 -24.76
N SER A 49 -8.08 -13.86 -23.46
CA SER A 49 -7.85 -12.55 -22.85
C SER A 49 -6.38 -12.42 -22.50
N VAL A 50 -5.60 -11.83 -23.41
CA VAL A 50 -4.28 -11.30 -23.09
C VAL A 50 -4.48 -9.87 -22.61
N ASN A 51 -4.15 -9.58 -21.34
CA ASN A 51 -3.95 -8.20 -20.87
C ASN A 51 -2.75 -7.60 -21.61
N GLN A 52 -2.97 -7.13 -22.84
CA GLN A 52 -1.95 -6.40 -23.56
C GLN A 52 -1.93 -4.96 -23.05
N SER A 53 -0.88 -4.60 -22.32
CA SER A 53 -0.36 -3.24 -22.34
C SER A 53 0.10 -2.93 -23.76
N ILE A 54 -0.79 -2.40 -24.61
CA ILE A 54 -0.43 -2.05 -25.99
C ILE A 54 -0.01 -0.57 -26.03
N ALA A 55 1.28 -0.36 -26.24
CA ALA A 55 1.85 0.98 -26.40
C ALA A 55 1.15 1.78 -27.53
N GLY A 56 0.73 3.01 -27.21
CA GLY A 56 0.41 4.06 -28.22
C GLY A 56 -1.05 4.25 -28.63
N ILE A 57 -2.01 3.75 -27.85
CA ILE A 57 -3.41 3.59 -28.27
C ILE A 57 -4.39 4.67 -27.78
N PHE A 58 -4.07 5.40 -26.70
CA PHE A 58 -4.95 6.39 -26.08
C PHE A 58 -4.29 7.76 -26.03
N ARG A 59 -5.00 8.81 -26.49
CA ARG A 59 -4.48 10.19 -26.54
C ARG A 59 -5.59 11.22 -26.46
N VAL A 60 -5.46 12.21 -25.59
CA VAL A 60 -6.38 13.36 -25.54
C VAL A 60 -5.97 14.40 -26.58
N ILE A 61 -6.92 14.81 -27.42
CA ILE A 61 -6.72 15.85 -28.45
C ILE A 61 -7.23 17.20 -27.94
N ASN A 62 -8.38 17.21 -27.28
CA ASN A 62 -9.01 18.43 -26.77
C ASN A 62 -9.76 18.12 -25.47
N ALA A 63 -9.65 18.99 -24.48
CA ALA A 63 -10.44 18.94 -23.26
C ALA A 63 -10.85 20.35 -22.85
N LYS A 64 -12.10 20.48 -22.42
CA LYS A 64 -12.67 21.69 -21.81
C LYS A 64 -13.35 21.27 -20.51
N ILE A 65 -12.98 21.90 -19.40
CA ILE A 65 -13.58 21.68 -18.09
C ILE A 65 -14.12 23.01 -17.59
N TYR A 66 -15.42 23.06 -17.29
CA TYR A 66 -16.12 24.23 -16.80
C TYR A 66 -16.44 24.02 -15.33
N PHE A 67 -16.11 25.02 -14.52
CA PHE A 67 -16.44 25.05 -13.11
C PHE A 67 -17.58 26.04 -12.89
N SER A 68 -18.69 25.59 -12.33
CA SER A 68 -19.79 26.47 -11.92
C SER A 68 -20.39 25.95 -10.63
N GLU A 69 -20.87 26.85 -9.78
CA GLU A 69 -21.47 26.51 -8.49
C GLU A 69 -22.56 25.45 -8.68
N GLY A 70 -22.30 24.23 -8.19
CA GLY A 70 -23.21 23.09 -8.27
C GLY A 70 -23.40 22.45 -9.66
N ASN A 71 -22.64 22.85 -10.70
CA ASN A 71 -22.85 22.33 -12.05
C ASN A 71 -21.56 22.24 -12.89
N ASN A 72 -20.50 21.59 -12.37
CA ASN A 72 -19.30 21.42 -13.17
C ASN A 72 -19.57 20.49 -14.35
N ARG A 73 -18.92 20.74 -15.48
CA ARG A 73 -19.11 19.95 -16.70
C ARG A 73 -17.82 19.85 -17.48
N PHE A 74 -17.65 18.80 -18.27
CA PHE A 74 -16.51 18.67 -19.16
C PHE A 74 -16.90 18.16 -20.54
N PHE A 75 -16.04 18.45 -21.51
CA PHE A 75 -16.08 17.90 -22.85
C PHE A 75 -14.67 17.52 -23.29
N ILE A 76 -14.47 16.23 -23.58
CA ILE A 76 -13.15 15.67 -23.92
C ILE A 76 -13.26 14.88 -25.20
N THR A 77 -12.26 15.03 -26.08
CA THR A 77 -12.13 14.27 -27.33
C THR A 77 -10.71 13.81 -27.53
N GLY A 78 -10.54 12.66 -28.17
CA GLY A 78 -9.22 12.10 -28.38
C GLY A 78 -9.19 10.92 -29.36
N ARG A 79 -8.02 10.29 -29.46
CA ARG A 79 -7.83 9.04 -30.19
C ARG A 79 -7.86 7.86 -29.24
N ILE A 80 -8.49 6.78 -29.69
CA ILE A 80 -8.51 5.49 -29.02
C ILE A 80 -8.45 4.37 -30.07
N ASN A 81 -7.73 3.30 -29.79
CA ASN A 81 -7.61 2.13 -30.67
C ASN A 81 -7.53 0.82 -29.86
N PRO A 82 -8.53 0.48 -29.04
CA PRO A 82 -8.43 -0.55 -28.02
C PRO A 82 -8.51 -1.98 -28.61
N GLY A 83 -8.01 -2.24 -29.82
CA GLY A 83 -8.15 -3.55 -30.47
C GLY A 83 -9.63 -3.93 -30.71
N SER A 84 -10.00 -5.15 -30.33
CA SER A 84 -11.36 -5.68 -30.41
C SER A 84 -12.05 -5.59 -29.04
N VAL A 85 -12.82 -4.52 -28.83
CA VAL A 85 -13.67 -4.32 -27.64
C VAL A 85 -15.13 -4.65 -27.92
N ASN A 86 -15.85 -5.16 -26.90
CA ASN A 86 -17.28 -5.37 -26.98
C ASN A 86 -18.06 -4.75 -25.82
N LEU A 87 -18.40 -3.46 -25.94
CA LEU A 87 -19.17 -2.72 -24.91
C LEU A 87 -20.63 -3.18 -24.72
N THR A 88 -21.06 -4.26 -25.37
CA THR A 88 -22.30 -4.95 -25.02
C THR A 88 -22.11 -5.94 -23.87
N GLU A 89 -20.87 -6.34 -23.60
CA GLU A 89 -20.50 -7.35 -22.59
C GLU A 89 -19.50 -6.78 -21.57
N ASP A 90 -18.69 -5.78 -21.97
CA ASP A 90 -17.71 -5.12 -21.11
C ASP A 90 -18.22 -3.78 -20.57
N ASN A 91 -18.04 -3.55 -19.27
CA ASN A 91 -18.21 -2.23 -18.65
C ASN A 91 -17.14 -1.25 -19.15
N LEU A 92 -17.45 0.04 -19.16
CA LEU A 92 -16.48 1.10 -19.43
C LEU A 92 -16.42 2.08 -18.27
N THR A 93 -15.24 2.25 -17.68
CA THR A 93 -14.98 3.30 -16.68
C THR A 93 -14.25 4.47 -17.33
N PHE A 94 -14.73 5.69 -17.10
CA PHE A 94 -14.10 6.93 -17.58
C PHE A 94 -13.78 7.84 -16.41
N GLN A 95 -12.54 8.32 -16.33
CA GLN A 95 -12.07 9.18 -15.24
C GLN A 95 -11.57 10.53 -15.76
N VAL A 96 -11.84 11.60 -15.01
CA VAL A 96 -11.27 12.95 -15.18
C VAL A 96 -10.89 13.51 -13.81
N GLY A 97 -9.60 13.56 -13.50
CA GLY A 97 -9.15 13.98 -12.17
C GLY A 97 -9.74 13.09 -11.08
N SER A 98 -10.46 13.71 -10.14
CA SER A 98 -11.14 13.03 -9.03
C SER A 98 -12.48 12.38 -9.41
N TYR A 99 -13.08 12.75 -10.55
CA TYR A 99 -14.34 12.17 -11.01
C TYR A 99 -14.11 10.86 -11.76
N SER A 100 -14.91 9.84 -11.45
CA SER A 100 -14.94 8.56 -12.15
C SER A 100 -16.39 8.09 -12.30
N GLU A 101 -16.74 7.55 -13.46
CA GLU A 101 -18.05 6.95 -13.69
C GLU A 101 -17.92 5.68 -14.55
N THR A 102 -18.66 4.64 -14.18
CA THR A 102 -18.73 3.36 -14.89
C THR A 102 -20.04 3.25 -15.66
N ILE A 103 -19.95 3.16 -16.98
CA ILE A 103 -21.05 2.84 -17.88
C ILE A 103 -21.14 1.33 -17.99
N VAL A 104 -22.28 0.77 -17.55
CA VAL A 104 -22.51 -0.68 -17.53
C VAL A 104 -22.61 -1.24 -18.95
N ALA A 105 -22.07 -2.44 -19.15
CA ALA A 105 -22.18 -3.22 -20.36
C ALA A 105 -23.62 -3.27 -20.89
N GLY A 106 -23.77 -3.16 -22.21
CA GLY A 106 -25.10 -3.17 -22.84
C GLY A 106 -25.80 -1.80 -22.87
N SER A 107 -25.31 -0.80 -22.14
CA SER A 107 -25.86 0.57 -22.17
C SER A 107 -25.51 1.34 -23.45
N PHE A 108 -24.59 0.84 -24.27
CA PHE A 108 -24.18 1.49 -25.52
C PHE A 108 -25.05 1.02 -26.70
N VAL A 109 -25.59 1.98 -27.44
CA VAL A 109 -26.16 1.75 -28.77
C VAL A 109 -25.03 1.55 -29.78
N LYS A 110 -24.92 0.34 -30.33
CA LYS A 110 -23.92 -0.02 -31.35
C LYS A 110 -24.48 0.20 -32.76
N THR A 111 -23.80 1.03 -33.55
CA THR A 111 -24.08 1.21 -35.00
C THR A 111 -22.80 0.95 -35.79
N GLY A 112 -22.68 -0.26 -36.34
CA GLY A 112 -21.43 -0.72 -36.98
C GLY A 112 -20.27 -0.80 -35.98
N ARG A 113 -19.21 -0.01 -36.20
CA ARG A 113 -18.03 0.12 -35.31
C ARG A 113 -18.07 1.37 -34.42
N LYS A 114 -19.27 1.91 -34.17
CA LYS A 114 -19.49 3.06 -33.29
C LYS A 114 -20.38 2.63 -32.14
N TYR A 115 -19.97 2.95 -30.93
CA TYR A 115 -20.75 2.80 -29.69
C TYR A 115 -21.15 4.19 -29.22
N THR A 116 -22.42 4.37 -28.87
CA THR A 116 -22.97 5.64 -28.36
C THR A 116 -23.73 5.36 -27.07
N TYR A 117 -23.34 6.02 -25.99
CA TYR A 117 -24.06 6.04 -24.73
C TYR A 117 -24.67 7.43 -24.55
N GLU A 118 -25.97 7.47 -24.33
CA GLU A 118 -26.76 8.66 -24.00
C GLU A 118 -27.83 8.19 -23.00
N PRO A 119 -27.77 8.59 -21.71
CA PRO A 119 -28.77 8.16 -20.73
C PRO A 119 -30.14 8.78 -21.04
N GLU A 120 -31.22 8.03 -20.78
CA GLU A 120 -32.60 8.46 -21.07
C GLU A 120 -33.01 9.71 -20.26
N PHE A 121 -32.44 9.88 -19.07
CA PHE A 121 -32.61 11.06 -18.20
C PHE A 121 -31.28 11.36 -17.50
N GLY A 122 -30.61 12.45 -17.86
CA GLY A 122 -29.32 12.79 -17.24
C GLY A 122 -29.04 14.29 -17.23
N THR A 123 -29.25 14.93 -16.08
CA THR A 123 -28.72 16.28 -15.81
C THR A 123 -27.36 16.23 -15.09
N PHE A 124 -26.97 15.06 -14.56
CA PHE A 124 -25.76 14.83 -13.76
C PHE A 124 -25.02 13.56 -14.25
N GLY A 125 -23.69 13.54 -14.19
CA GLY A 125 -22.86 12.42 -14.67
C GLY A 125 -22.48 12.51 -16.15
N ILE A 126 -22.08 11.38 -16.75
CA ILE A 126 -21.79 11.32 -18.20
C ILE A 126 -23.09 11.46 -18.99
N THR A 127 -23.21 12.58 -19.71
CA THR A 127 -24.39 12.89 -20.53
C THR A 127 -24.31 12.34 -21.94
N LYS A 128 -23.10 12.07 -22.43
CA LYS A 128 -22.88 11.44 -23.73
C LYS A 128 -21.49 10.87 -23.84
N MET A 129 -21.36 9.63 -24.31
CA MET A 129 -20.08 9.05 -24.70
C MET A 129 -20.17 8.40 -26.08
N ILE A 130 -19.17 8.64 -26.92
CA ILE A 130 -19.04 8.01 -28.23
C ILE A 130 -17.66 7.40 -28.35
N LEU A 131 -17.61 6.10 -28.66
CA LEU A 131 -16.41 5.41 -29.11
C LEU A 131 -16.58 5.00 -30.57
N ASN A 132 -15.79 5.60 -31.46
CA ASN A 132 -15.80 5.27 -32.88
C ASN A 132 -14.52 4.49 -33.23
N LEU A 133 -14.63 3.17 -33.22
CA LEU A 133 -13.50 2.26 -33.47
C LEU A 133 -13.06 2.28 -34.94
N LYS A 134 -13.95 2.62 -35.88
CA LYS A 134 -13.59 2.80 -37.30
C LYS A 134 -12.71 4.04 -37.48
N LYS A 135 -13.07 5.16 -36.84
CA LYS A 135 -12.32 6.43 -36.91
C LYS A 135 -11.19 6.51 -35.88
N LYS A 136 -11.10 5.55 -34.95
CA LYS A 136 -10.16 5.52 -33.83
C LYS A 136 -10.24 6.78 -32.95
N THR A 137 -11.46 7.21 -32.64
CA THR A 137 -11.73 8.43 -31.86
C THR A 137 -12.71 8.16 -30.73
N PHE A 138 -12.57 8.91 -29.64
CA PHE A 138 -13.58 8.99 -28.59
C PHE A 138 -14.02 10.44 -28.32
N SER A 139 -15.22 10.59 -27.79
CA SER A 139 -15.70 11.83 -27.20
C SER A 139 -16.56 11.55 -25.98
N VAL A 140 -16.44 12.37 -24.95
CA VAL A 140 -17.28 12.30 -23.76
C VAL A 140 -17.72 13.70 -23.34
N SER A 141 -18.96 13.83 -22.89
CA SER A 141 -19.45 14.98 -22.15
C SER A 141 -20.07 14.53 -20.85
N ALA A 142 -19.88 15.34 -19.80
CA ALA A 142 -20.51 15.15 -18.51
C ALA A 142 -21.00 16.48 -17.97
N GLN A 143 -22.00 16.45 -17.10
CA GLN A 143 -22.61 17.62 -16.47
C GLN A 143 -22.85 17.35 -14.99
N GLY A 144 -22.83 18.38 -14.15
CA GLY A 144 -23.10 18.27 -12.73
C GLY A 144 -22.17 17.31 -11.98
N VAL A 145 -20.93 17.17 -12.44
CA VAL A 145 -19.95 16.24 -11.86
C VAL A 145 -19.18 16.91 -10.73
N ASP A 146 -18.82 16.13 -9.71
CA ASP A 146 -17.89 16.64 -8.71
C ASP A 146 -16.46 16.56 -9.23
N LEU A 147 -15.81 17.71 -9.36
CA LEU A 147 -14.40 17.84 -9.75
C LEU A 147 -13.59 18.48 -8.60
N SER A 148 -14.16 18.52 -7.39
CA SER A 148 -13.45 18.93 -6.19
C SER A 148 -12.21 18.04 -6.02
N GLY A 149 -11.05 18.67 -5.83
CA GLY A 149 -9.76 17.95 -5.79
C GLY A 149 -9.06 17.72 -7.14
N THR A 150 -9.67 18.07 -8.29
CA THR A 150 -8.97 17.99 -9.58
C THR A 150 -7.88 19.06 -9.68
N VAL A 151 -6.61 18.63 -9.80
CA VAL A 151 -5.43 19.48 -9.93
C VAL A 151 -4.86 19.49 -11.35
N ASN A 152 -4.10 20.53 -11.70
CA ASN A 152 -3.38 20.62 -12.98
C ASN A 152 -1.94 20.09 -12.79
N PRO A 153 -1.44 19.14 -13.60
CA PRO A 153 -2.05 18.50 -14.76
C PRO A 153 -3.17 17.51 -14.43
N VAL A 154 -4.20 17.49 -15.28
CA VAL A 154 -5.37 16.61 -15.10
C VAL A 154 -5.08 15.25 -15.73
N ILE A 155 -5.37 14.17 -15.00
CA ILE A 155 -5.31 12.80 -15.49
C ILE A 155 -6.68 12.42 -16.08
N ILE A 156 -6.67 11.82 -17.26
CA ILE A 156 -7.86 11.25 -17.91
C ILE A 156 -7.57 9.79 -18.23
N SER A 157 -8.46 8.88 -17.84
CA SER A 157 -8.32 7.44 -18.12
C SER A 157 -9.59 6.83 -18.70
N ILE A 158 -9.42 5.75 -19.47
CA ILE A 158 -10.48 4.87 -19.93
C ILE A 158 -10.06 3.43 -19.62
N THR A 159 -10.97 2.69 -18.99
CA THR A 159 -10.85 1.24 -18.78
C THR A 159 -12.08 0.56 -19.38
N ILE A 160 -11.89 -0.53 -20.13
CA ILE A 160 -12.94 -1.31 -20.78
C ILE A 160 -12.74 -2.78 -20.40
N GLY A 161 -13.65 -3.32 -19.59
CA GLY A 161 -13.51 -4.63 -18.95
C GLY A 161 -12.15 -4.74 -18.24
N ASP A 162 -11.61 -5.96 -18.18
CA ASP A 162 -10.30 -6.22 -17.58
C ASP A 162 -9.15 -6.08 -18.60
N SER A 163 -9.49 -6.09 -19.89
CA SER A 163 -8.54 -6.31 -20.98
C SER A 163 -7.96 -5.04 -21.59
N TYR A 164 -8.56 -3.87 -21.35
CA TYR A 164 -8.14 -2.64 -22.01
C TYR A 164 -8.16 -1.44 -21.06
N SER A 165 -6.99 -0.91 -20.75
CA SER A 165 -6.84 0.34 -19.98
C SER A 165 -5.89 1.31 -20.67
N GLY A 166 -6.12 2.61 -20.49
CA GLY A 166 -5.23 3.66 -21.00
C GLY A 166 -5.48 4.99 -20.34
N CYS A 167 -4.43 5.79 -20.18
CA CYS A 167 -4.51 7.09 -19.52
C CYS A 167 -3.66 8.17 -20.19
N ALA A 168 -3.99 9.43 -19.92
CA ALA A 168 -3.35 10.60 -20.47
C ALA A 168 -3.28 11.71 -19.42
N VAL A 169 -2.10 12.31 -19.29
CA VAL A 169 -1.85 13.49 -18.46
C VAL A 169 -1.92 14.72 -19.34
N ILE A 170 -2.77 15.68 -18.98
CA ILE A 170 -2.97 16.92 -19.74
C ILE A 170 -2.76 18.17 -18.89
N ASN A 171 -1.93 19.08 -19.39
CA ASN A 171 -1.79 20.41 -18.79
C ASN A 171 -2.97 21.29 -19.24
N MET A 172 -3.66 21.88 -18.28
CA MET A 172 -4.80 22.75 -18.47
C MET A 172 -4.38 24.21 -18.26
N LYS A 173 -4.89 25.12 -19.09
CA LYS A 173 -4.77 26.56 -18.87
C LYS A 173 -6.10 27.11 -18.38
N ARG A 174 -6.07 27.78 -17.23
CA ARG A 174 -7.21 28.55 -16.72
C ARG A 174 -7.36 29.82 -17.55
N PHE A 175 -8.58 30.13 -17.97
CA PHE A 175 -8.91 31.40 -18.61
C PHE A 175 -9.72 32.24 -17.62
N GLU A 176 -9.22 33.43 -17.31
CA GLU A 176 -9.63 34.27 -16.17
C GLU A 176 -11.10 34.75 -16.25
N ASN A 177 -11.75 34.65 -17.41
CA ASN A 177 -13.09 35.20 -17.62
C ASN A 177 -14.25 34.18 -17.60
N ASP A 178 -14.00 32.87 -17.57
CA ASP A 178 -15.06 31.87 -17.84
C ASP A 178 -15.16 30.70 -16.85
N LYS A 179 -14.46 30.72 -15.70
CA LYS A 179 -14.30 29.54 -14.82
C LYS A 179 -13.98 28.26 -15.65
N LEU A 180 -13.23 28.42 -16.74
CA LEU A 180 -13.02 27.42 -17.79
C LEU A 180 -11.54 27.08 -17.91
N TRP A 181 -11.26 25.78 -17.90
CA TRP A 181 -9.95 25.21 -18.13
C TRP A 181 -9.93 24.57 -19.52
N LYS A 182 -8.93 24.93 -20.34
CA LYS A 182 -8.74 24.33 -21.66
C LYS A 182 -7.41 23.61 -21.72
N PHE A 183 -7.40 22.45 -22.36
CA PHE A 183 -6.18 21.72 -22.62
C PHE A 183 -5.20 22.53 -23.47
N GLN A 184 -3.95 22.63 -23.00
CA GLN A 184 -2.86 23.32 -23.68
C GLN A 184 -1.72 22.34 -23.96
N GLY A 185 -1.52 22.00 -25.25
CA GLY A 185 -0.33 21.28 -25.70
C GLY A 185 -0.61 19.85 -26.18
N LYS A 186 0.33 18.93 -25.90
CA LYS A 186 0.22 17.51 -26.24
C LYS A 186 -0.05 16.72 -24.97
N SER A 187 -0.97 15.76 -25.03
CA SER A 187 -1.25 14.89 -23.90
C SER A 187 -0.05 13.96 -23.74
N LYS A 188 0.48 13.87 -22.53
CA LYS A 188 1.51 12.91 -22.18
C LYS A 188 0.83 11.60 -21.78
N LYS A 189 1.54 10.49 -21.89
CA LYS A 189 1.12 9.28 -21.17
C LYS A 189 1.26 9.55 -19.67
N CYS A 190 0.60 8.74 -18.85
CA CYS A 190 0.94 8.70 -17.43
C CYS A 190 2.31 8.03 -17.32
N GLU A 191 3.35 8.85 -17.37
CA GLU A 191 4.74 8.48 -17.09
C GLU A 191 5.16 9.39 -15.93
N GLY A 192 5.23 8.84 -14.70
CA GLY A 192 5.86 9.46 -13.54
C GLY A 192 5.53 10.94 -13.24
N VAL A 193 4.27 11.34 -13.06
CA VAL A 193 3.91 12.70 -12.61
C VAL A 193 3.39 12.66 -11.16
N SER A 194 4.23 13.13 -10.24
CA SER A 194 3.96 13.34 -8.81
C SER A 194 3.61 14.82 -8.54
N ASN A 195 2.69 15.05 -7.59
CA ASN A 195 2.32 16.36 -7.08
C ASN A 195 3.45 16.93 -6.20
N THR A 196 3.85 18.18 -6.42
CA THR A 196 4.88 18.86 -5.60
C THR A 196 4.19 19.81 -4.63
N THR A 197 4.39 19.60 -3.32
CA THR A 197 4.03 20.56 -2.26
C THR A 197 5.30 20.97 -1.54
N THR A 198 5.56 22.27 -1.44
CA THR A 198 6.72 22.82 -0.74
C THR A 198 6.35 23.08 0.72
N THR A 199 7.06 22.46 1.67
CA THR A 199 6.96 22.76 3.10
C THR A 199 8.27 23.34 3.60
N THR A 200 8.22 24.54 4.19
CA THR A 200 9.37 25.21 4.78
C THR A 200 9.39 24.94 6.29
N THR A 201 10.39 24.22 6.80
CA THR A 201 10.59 24.03 8.23
C THR A 201 11.71 24.93 8.74
N THR A 202 11.44 25.73 9.77
CA THR A 202 12.44 26.57 10.46
C THR A 202 12.79 25.92 11.78
N THR A 203 14.07 25.61 12.00
CA THR A 203 14.56 25.10 13.29
C THR A 203 15.41 26.18 13.96
N SER A 204 15.07 26.51 15.20
CA SER A 204 15.82 27.44 16.05
C SER A 204 16.42 26.68 17.22
N THR A 205 17.74 26.77 17.40
CA THR A 205 18.45 26.25 18.56
C THR A 205 18.90 27.39 19.47
N THR A 206 18.65 27.22 20.77
CA THR A 206 19.04 28.17 21.82
C THR A 206 20.14 27.53 22.66
N THR A 207 21.31 28.16 22.71
CA THR A 207 22.41 27.70 23.55
C THR A 207 22.63 28.72 24.68
N THR A 208 22.60 28.23 25.92
CA THR A 208 22.86 29.03 27.12
C THR A 208 24.22 28.64 27.67
N SER A 209 25.11 29.61 27.82
CA SER A 209 26.40 29.42 28.48
C SER A 209 26.45 30.29 29.75
N SER A 210 26.94 29.70 30.84
CA SER A 210 27.21 30.40 32.09
C SER A 210 28.70 30.34 32.41
N THR A 211 29.23 31.43 32.95
CA THR A 211 30.62 31.49 33.40
C THR A 211 30.64 32.00 34.84
N THR A 212 31.32 31.27 35.72
CA THR A 212 31.45 31.61 37.14
C THR A 212 32.89 32.00 37.42
N THR A 213 33.11 33.21 37.91
CA THR A 213 34.42 33.68 38.37
C THR A 213 34.36 34.03 39.85
N THR A 214 35.27 33.47 40.65
CA THR A 214 35.40 33.71 42.08
C THR A 214 36.65 34.51 42.38
N LEU A 215 36.47 35.70 42.95
CA LEU A 215 37.53 36.49 43.58
C LEU A 215 36.98 37.10 44.87
N GLY A 216 37.59 36.76 46.01
CA GLY A 216 37.42 37.45 47.28
C GLY A 216 35.99 37.62 47.80
N GLY A 217 35.39 36.54 48.32
CA GLY A 217 34.30 36.63 49.31
C GLY A 217 32.87 36.86 48.82
N GLY A 218 32.60 36.89 47.50
CA GLY A 218 31.23 36.90 46.97
C GLY A 218 31.15 36.24 45.58
N THR A 219 30.15 35.39 45.35
CA THR A 219 29.92 34.71 44.07
C THR A 219 28.92 35.50 43.23
N THR A 220 29.24 35.79 41.96
CA THR A 220 28.29 36.40 41.01
C THR A 220 28.30 35.59 39.71
N THR A 221 27.11 35.16 39.25
CA THR A 221 26.93 34.38 38.03
C THR A 221 26.26 35.25 36.97
N THR A 222 26.80 35.28 35.76
CA THR A 222 26.19 35.98 34.61
C THR A 222 25.95 34.98 33.49
N SER A 223 24.74 34.98 32.92
CA SER A 223 24.33 34.10 31.82
C SER A 223 23.95 34.95 30.60
N SER A 224 24.37 34.53 29.41
CA SER A 224 24.00 35.15 28.13
C SER A 224 23.45 34.10 27.17
N THR A 225 22.38 34.45 26.44
CA THR A 225 21.69 33.59 25.49
C THR A 225 21.83 34.14 24.08
N THR A 226 22.25 33.31 23.11
CA THR A 226 22.30 33.69 21.69
C THR A 226 21.46 32.69 20.88
N THR A 227 20.60 33.21 19.99
CA THR A 227 19.74 32.40 19.10
C THR A 227 20.25 32.53 17.67
N THR A 228 20.58 31.41 17.05
CA THR A 228 20.99 31.35 15.64
C THR A 228 19.94 30.56 14.87
N SER A 229 19.47 31.09 13.73
CA SER A 229 18.53 30.40 12.83
C SER A 229 19.23 30.12 11.51
N SER A 230 19.18 28.88 11.05
CA SER A 230 19.68 28.47 9.73
C SER A 230 18.55 27.81 8.93
N THR A 231 18.39 28.23 7.68
CA THR A 231 17.42 27.66 6.74
C THR A 231 18.17 26.74 5.77
N THR A 232 17.89 25.44 5.81
CA THR A 232 18.37 24.48 4.82
C THR A 232 17.17 24.00 4.00
N THR A 233 17.27 24.09 2.68
CA THR A 233 16.25 23.61 1.75
C THR A 233 16.67 22.23 1.24
N THR A 234 16.02 21.18 1.74
CA THR A 234 16.14 19.81 1.24
C THR A 234 14.87 19.46 0.48
N THR A 235 15.00 19.15 -0.81
CA THR A 235 13.92 18.63 -1.65
C THR A 235 13.86 17.12 -1.50
N THR A 236 13.08 16.64 -0.53
CA THR A 236 12.77 15.22 -0.38
C THR A 236 11.73 14.78 -1.39
N ALA A 237 11.90 13.59 -1.96
CA ALA A 237 10.83 12.92 -2.70
C ALA A 237 9.59 12.80 -1.80
N SER A 238 8.44 13.32 -2.25
CA SER A 238 7.18 13.25 -1.50
C SER A 238 6.73 11.80 -1.44
N SER A 239 6.79 11.17 -0.27
CA SER A 239 6.15 9.88 -0.03
C SER A 239 4.63 9.98 -0.02
N ILE A 240 3.98 8.94 -0.52
CA ILE A 240 2.52 8.86 -0.64
C ILE A 240 1.91 8.61 0.75
N VAL A 241 2.51 7.69 1.51
CA VAL A 241 2.12 7.35 2.88
C VAL A 241 3.20 7.81 3.84
N GLN A 242 2.79 8.53 4.87
CA GLN A 242 3.66 8.95 5.96
C GLN A 242 3.45 8.02 7.15
N LEU A 243 4.39 7.11 7.40
CA LEU A 243 4.28 6.17 8.51
C LEU A 243 4.28 6.91 9.87
N PRO A 244 3.35 6.63 10.78
CA PRO A 244 3.32 7.29 12.08
C PRO A 244 4.42 6.76 13.00
N LYS A 245 4.83 7.59 13.96
CA LYS A 245 5.61 7.11 15.12
C LYS A 245 4.91 5.93 15.80
N THR A 246 5.67 5.09 16.46
CA THR A 246 5.16 3.93 17.20
C THR A 246 4.53 4.29 18.55
N GLY A 247 4.88 5.48 19.09
CA GLY A 247 4.51 5.93 20.42
C GLY A 247 5.59 5.62 21.48
N GLN A 248 6.64 4.89 21.12
CA GLN A 248 7.77 4.65 22.02
C GLN A 248 8.66 5.89 22.14
N THR A 249 8.81 6.41 23.35
CA THR A 249 9.68 7.57 23.66
C THR A 249 10.77 7.23 24.69
N THR A 250 10.70 6.04 25.29
CA THR A 250 11.72 5.57 26.22
C THR A 250 12.89 5.01 25.41
N LYS A 251 14.05 5.63 25.53
CA LYS A 251 15.31 5.10 25.03
C LYS A 251 15.78 3.92 25.89
N TYR A 252 15.84 2.73 25.32
CA TYR A 252 16.43 1.54 25.95
C TYR A 252 17.85 1.28 25.46
N SER A 253 18.20 1.75 24.27
CA SER A 253 19.55 1.70 23.68
C SER A 253 19.74 2.82 22.66
N THR A 254 20.99 3.21 22.39
CA THR A 254 21.25 4.19 21.32
C THR A 254 20.87 3.62 19.96
N GLY A 255 20.18 4.42 19.14
CA GLY A 255 19.68 4.05 17.82
C GLY A 255 18.38 3.24 17.83
N ASP A 256 17.77 3.01 19.00
CA ASP A 256 16.47 2.33 19.09
C ASP A 256 15.29 3.27 18.75
N ASP A 257 14.08 2.72 18.74
CA ASP A 257 12.88 3.47 18.35
C ASP A 257 12.56 4.62 19.30
N GLY A 258 12.82 4.47 20.61
CA GLY A 258 12.65 5.54 21.60
C GLY A 258 13.74 6.62 21.53
N ASP A 259 14.93 6.30 21.02
CA ASP A 259 16.01 7.27 20.77
C ASP A 259 15.77 8.07 19.48
N LEU A 260 15.29 7.40 18.43
CA LEU A 260 15.17 7.98 17.09
C LEU A 260 13.78 8.54 16.77
N GLU A 261 12.75 8.00 17.42
CA GLU A 261 11.32 8.31 17.27
C GLU A 261 10.90 8.57 15.81
N LYS A 262 11.21 7.64 14.91
CA LYS A 262 10.97 7.83 13.46
C LYS A 262 9.49 7.72 13.10
N GLY A 263 9.07 8.55 12.14
CA GLY A 263 7.70 8.62 11.64
C GLY A 263 6.99 9.94 11.99
N VAL A 264 5.75 10.07 11.53
CA VAL A 264 4.89 11.24 11.78
C VAL A 264 4.48 11.29 13.25
N ALA A 265 4.70 12.45 13.87
CA ALA A 265 4.28 12.69 15.24
C ALA A 265 2.75 12.61 15.36
N TRP A 266 2.27 12.07 16.47
CA TRP A 266 0.83 11.97 16.70
C TRP A 266 0.23 13.35 17.00
N PRO A 267 -0.99 13.64 16.53
CA PRO A 267 -1.72 14.82 16.95
C PRO A 267 -2.10 14.73 18.43
N SER A 268 -2.32 15.89 19.06
CA SER A 268 -2.79 15.99 20.44
C SER A 268 -4.06 16.85 20.49
N PRO A 269 -5.22 16.28 20.84
CA PRO A 269 -5.45 14.87 21.12
C PRO A 269 -5.38 14.00 19.87
N ARG A 270 -4.93 12.75 20.00
CA ARG A 270 -4.98 11.77 18.90
C ARG A 270 -6.40 11.30 18.66
N PHE A 271 -7.12 10.96 19.72
CA PHE A 271 -8.48 10.45 19.64
C PHE A 271 -9.47 11.49 20.14
N THR A 272 -10.52 11.74 19.36
CA THR A 272 -11.56 12.71 19.70
C THR A 272 -12.92 12.03 19.71
N SER A 273 -13.54 11.94 20.89
CA SER A 273 -14.92 11.45 21.02
C SER A 273 -15.88 12.36 20.26
N VAL A 274 -16.77 11.76 19.49
CA VAL A 274 -17.86 12.44 18.78
C VAL A 274 -19.20 11.93 19.27
N SER A 275 -20.25 12.74 19.12
CA SER A 275 -21.60 12.39 19.57
C SER A 275 -22.10 11.09 18.94
N GLY A 276 -22.81 10.27 19.72
CA GLY A 276 -23.44 9.04 19.23
C GLY A 276 -22.64 7.76 19.48
N GLY A 277 -21.53 7.83 20.23
CA GLY A 277 -20.74 6.64 20.62
C GLY A 277 -19.62 6.31 19.65
N CYS A 278 -18.98 7.31 19.04
CA CYS A 278 -17.85 7.11 18.13
C CYS A 278 -16.64 7.96 18.52
N VAL A 279 -15.47 7.58 18.02
CA VAL A 279 -14.20 8.29 18.21
C VAL A 279 -13.55 8.48 16.86
N THR A 280 -13.08 9.70 16.58
CA THR A 280 -12.24 9.99 15.42
C THR A 280 -10.78 9.86 15.81
N ASP A 281 -10.00 9.06 15.07
CA ASP A 281 -8.54 9.04 15.16
C ASP A 281 -7.98 10.15 14.27
N ASN A 282 -7.56 11.25 14.88
CA ASN A 282 -7.01 12.42 14.19
C ASN A 282 -5.69 12.11 13.47
N LEU A 283 -5.04 10.96 13.73
CA LEU A 283 -3.81 10.55 13.02
C LEU A 283 -4.13 9.88 11.68
N THR A 284 -5.07 8.94 11.69
CA THR A 284 -5.41 8.10 10.52
C THR A 284 -6.68 8.57 9.81
N GLY A 285 -7.41 9.52 10.40
CA GLY A 285 -8.70 10.02 9.94
C GLY A 285 -9.84 9.06 10.30
N LEU A 286 -9.56 7.76 10.42
CA LEU A 286 -10.55 6.71 10.66
C LEU A 286 -11.43 7.01 11.87
N MET A 287 -12.69 6.60 11.75
CA MET A 287 -13.66 6.69 12.83
C MET A 287 -13.96 5.29 13.37
N TRP A 288 -13.94 5.16 14.68
CA TRP A 288 -14.04 3.92 15.41
C TRP A 288 -15.25 3.93 16.34
N VAL A 289 -15.83 2.75 16.57
CA VAL A 289 -16.82 2.59 17.63
C VAL A 289 -16.16 2.89 18.98
N GLN A 290 -16.79 3.74 19.79
CA GLN A 290 -16.23 4.18 21.07
C GLN A 290 -16.19 3.06 22.13
N VAL A 291 -17.22 2.21 22.12
CA VAL A 291 -17.38 1.09 23.04
C VAL A 291 -17.47 -0.20 22.21
N PRO A 292 -16.35 -0.89 21.97
CA PRO A 292 -16.35 -2.12 21.18
C PRO A 292 -17.22 -3.18 21.85
N ASP A 293 -17.76 -4.09 21.04
CA ASP A 293 -18.63 -5.15 21.55
C ASP A 293 -17.85 -6.06 22.51
N SER A 294 -18.45 -6.35 23.67
CA SER A 294 -17.92 -7.27 24.67
C SER A 294 -18.12 -8.75 24.32
N THR A 295 -18.73 -9.05 23.17
CA THR A 295 -19.05 -10.42 22.75
C THR A 295 -18.01 -10.91 21.73
N THR A 296 -17.41 -12.07 22.01
CA THR A 296 -16.52 -12.74 21.06
C THR A 296 -17.32 -13.42 19.96
N ARG A 297 -16.74 -13.47 18.76
CA ARG A 297 -17.38 -13.94 17.53
C ARG A 297 -16.42 -14.76 16.68
N THR A 298 -16.98 -15.66 15.89
CA THR A 298 -16.28 -16.20 14.73
C THR A 298 -16.00 -15.07 13.73
N TRP A 299 -15.03 -15.29 12.84
CA TRP A 299 -14.63 -14.27 11.88
C TRP A 299 -15.79 -13.81 10.98
N GLN A 300 -16.64 -14.74 10.54
CA GLN A 300 -17.81 -14.41 9.71
C GLN A 300 -18.85 -13.59 10.50
N GLU A 301 -19.15 -13.97 11.74
CA GLU A 301 -20.08 -13.22 12.59
C GLU A 301 -19.55 -11.81 12.89
N ALA A 302 -18.24 -11.63 13.00
CA ALA A 302 -17.62 -10.33 13.20
C ALA A 302 -17.80 -9.42 11.97
N LEU A 303 -17.62 -9.94 10.76
CA LEU A 303 -17.90 -9.21 9.52
C LEU A 303 -19.38 -8.83 9.43
N ASP A 304 -20.28 -9.79 9.63
CA ASP A 304 -21.73 -9.59 9.53
C ASP A 304 -22.20 -8.54 10.55
N TYR A 305 -21.70 -8.60 11.78
CA TYR A 305 -22.02 -7.61 12.81
C TYR A 305 -21.51 -6.22 12.45
N ALA A 306 -20.28 -6.09 11.97
CA ALA A 306 -19.72 -4.80 11.60
C ALA A 306 -20.51 -4.14 10.46
N ASN A 307 -20.80 -4.91 9.41
CA ASN A 307 -21.54 -4.46 8.23
C ASN A 307 -23.01 -4.14 8.53
N GLY A 308 -23.59 -4.75 9.56
CA GLY A 308 -24.96 -4.50 10.01
C GLY A 308 -25.11 -3.34 11.00
N LEU A 309 -24.00 -2.72 11.42
CA LEU A 309 -24.01 -1.71 12.48
C LEU A 309 -24.60 -0.38 11.97
N ASN A 310 -25.54 0.17 12.73
CA ASN A 310 -26.02 1.54 12.58
C ASN A 310 -25.69 2.33 13.85
N LEU A 311 -24.63 3.13 13.78
CA LEU A 311 -24.11 3.89 14.91
C LEU A 311 -23.65 5.28 14.44
N CYS A 312 -23.82 6.31 15.27
CA CYS A 312 -23.51 7.70 14.92
C CYS A 312 -24.22 8.21 13.67
N SER A 313 -25.41 7.66 13.37
CA SER A 313 -26.18 7.91 12.13
C SER A 313 -25.42 7.51 10.86
N GLN A 314 -24.51 6.55 10.96
CA GLN A 314 -23.72 6.00 9.87
C GLN A 314 -24.00 4.50 9.72
N THR A 315 -23.92 4.01 8.48
CA THR A 315 -24.24 2.61 8.10
C THR A 315 -23.15 1.96 7.25
N ASP A 316 -22.02 2.63 7.07
CA ASP A 316 -20.84 2.20 6.30
C ASP A 316 -19.75 1.62 7.23
N TRP A 317 -20.18 1.05 8.36
CA TRP A 317 -19.29 0.37 9.30
C TRP A 317 -18.83 -0.96 8.73
N ARG A 318 -17.61 -1.34 9.09
CA ARG A 318 -16.99 -2.59 8.64
C ARG A 318 -15.94 -3.06 9.64
N LEU A 319 -15.49 -4.29 9.46
CA LEU A 319 -14.34 -4.81 10.19
C LEU A 319 -13.05 -4.18 9.60
N PRO A 320 -12.12 -3.71 10.42
CA PRO A 320 -10.85 -3.12 9.97
C PRO A 320 -9.99 -4.19 9.33
N ASN A 321 -9.23 -3.81 8.31
CA ASN A 321 -8.14 -4.67 7.86
C ASN A 321 -6.99 -4.64 8.89
N ILE A 322 -6.01 -5.52 8.70
CA ILE A 322 -4.95 -5.68 9.69
C ILE A 322 -4.10 -4.40 9.84
N ASN A 323 -3.91 -3.61 8.79
CA ASN A 323 -3.17 -2.34 8.85
C ASN A 323 -3.91 -1.30 9.68
N GLU A 324 -5.23 -1.20 9.51
CA GLU A 324 -6.09 -0.32 10.28
C GLU A 324 -6.17 -0.72 11.75
N LEU A 325 -6.36 -2.00 12.05
CA LEU A 325 -6.49 -2.47 13.44
C LEU A 325 -5.20 -2.24 14.24
N GLU A 326 -4.05 -2.52 13.65
CA GLU A 326 -2.74 -2.29 14.27
C GLU A 326 -2.42 -0.80 14.43
N SER A 327 -3.01 0.07 13.61
CA SER A 327 -2.78 1.52 13.72
C SER A 327 -3.19 2.07 15.09
N LEU A 328 -4.14 1.43 15.78
CA LEU A 328 -4.58 1.79 17.13
C LEU A 328 -3.50 1.59 18.20
N LEU A 329 -2.48 0.77 17.93
CA LEU A 329 -1.49 0.41 18.93
C LEU A 329 -0.59 1.58 19.36
N ASN A 330 -0.19 1.55 20.62
CA ASN A 330 0.88 2.37 21.17
C ASN A 330 2.00 1.47 21.71
N ALA A 331 3.10 1.38 20.96
CA ALA A 331 4.23 0.52 21.32
C ALA A 331 5.09 1.07 22.46
N GLY A 332 4.80 2.30 22.93
CA GLY A 332 5.37 2.85 24.16
C GLY A 332 4.66 2.40 25.43
N GLU A 333 3.47 1.80 25.31
CA GLU A 333 2.65 1.38 26.44
C GLU A 333 2.80 -0.12 26.68
N ALA A 334 2.96 -0.51 27.94
CA ALA A 334 3.02 -1.92 28.32
C ALA A 334 1.68 -2.65 28.08
N ASN A 335 0.57 -1.91 28.09
CA ASN A 335 -0.75 -2.42 27.81
C ASN A 335 -1.55 -1.42 26.94
N THR A 336 -1.69 -1.73 25.65
CA THR A 336 -2.35 -0.84 24.69
C THR A 336 -3.83 -0.66 25.01
N ALA A 337 -4.56 -1.73 25.34
CA ALA A 337 -5.99 -1.66 25.65
C ALA A 337 -6.28 -0.77 26.87
N THR A 338 -5.48 -0.87 27.93
CA THR A 338 -5.56 0.01 29.11
C THR A 338 -5.35 1.46 28.71
N TRP A 339 -4.32 1.72 27.91
CA TRP A 339 -4.08 3.06 27.38
C TRP A 339 -5.26 3.57 26.54
N LEU A 340 -5.78 2.79 25.58
CA LEU A 340 -6.93 3.17 24.74
C LEU A 340 -8.18 3.51 25.58
N ASN A 341 -8.44 2.78 26.67
CA ASN A 341 -9.54 3.08 27.62
C ASN A 341 -9.38 4.45 28.33
N THR A 342 -8.20 5.06 28.28
CA THR A 342 -7.96 6.44 28.75
C THR A 342 -8.04 7.49 27.63
N GLN A 343 -8.06 7.06 26.36
CA GLN A 343 -8.03 7.93 25.18
C GLN A 343 -9.43 8.20 24.60
N GLY A 344 -10.48 8.05 25.40
CA GLY A 344 -11.86 8.29 24.98
C GLY A 344 -12.60 7.05 24.47
N PHE A 345 -11.93 5.89 24.40
CA PHE A 345 -12.60 4.60 24.28
C PHE A 345 -13.00 4.05 25.64
N SER A 346 -13.90 3.08 25.65
CA SER A 346 -14.16 2.28 26.85
C SER A 346 -14.46 0.83 26.46
N ASN A 347 -14.33 -0.10 27.41
CA ASN A 347 -14.55 -1.53 27.20
C ASN A 347 -13.58 -2.19 26.20
N VAL A 348 -12.40 -1.61 25.99
CA VAL A 348 -11.32 -2.26 25.24
C VAL A 348 -10.72 -3.34 26.13
N GLN A 349 -10.95 -4.60 25.76
CA GLN A 349 -10.52 -5.75 26.56
C GLN A 349 -9.01 -5.95 26.51
N THR A 350 -8.39 -6.15 27.67
CA THR A 350 -6.93 -6.13 27.82
C THR A 350 -6.23 -7.39 27.38
N ASP A 351 -6.81 -8.59 27.54
CA ASP A 351 -6.06 -9.86 27.40
C ASP A 351 -6.55 -10.71 26.20
N HIS A 352 -6.89 -10.08 25.08
CA HIS A 352 -7.60 -10.78 24.02
C HIS A 352 -7.23 -10.38 22.59
N TYR A 353 -7.48 -11.33 21.71
CA TYR A 353 -7.32 -11.24 20.26
C TYR A 353 -8.50 -10.51 19.63
N TRP A 354 -8.20 -9.69 18.63
CA TRP A 354 -9.16 -8.87 17.90
C TRP A 354 -9.07 -9.19 16.42
N TRP A 355 -10.18 -9.64 15.83
CA TRP A 355 -10.24 -9.98 14.41
C TRP A 355 -9.99 -8.75 13.54
N SER A 356 -9.17 -8.95 12.51
CA SER A 356 -9.17 -8.11 11.31
C SER A 356 -9.98 -8.78 10.19
N SER A 357 -10.34 -8.00 9.16
CA SER A 357 -10.94 -8.50 7.92
C SER A 357 -9.95 -9.16 6.97
N THR A 358 -8.65 -9.16 7.29
CA THR A 358 -7.60 -9.71 6.41
C THR A 358 -7.51 -11.23 6.57
N THR A 359 -7.71 -11.96 5.46
CA THR A 359 -7.56 -13.42 5.44
C THR A 359 -6.09 -13.84 5.39
N LEU A 360 -5.75 -14.97 6.01
CA LEU A 360 -4.41 -15.53 5.94
C LEU A 360 -4.17 -16.21 4.58
N ALA A 361 -3.33 -15.62 3.73
CA ALA A 361 -3.12 -16.07 2.34
C ALA A 361 -2.63 -17.54 2.21
N ASN A 362 -1.80 -18.02 3.13
CA ASN A 362 -1.26 -19.38 3.07
C ASN A 362 -2.22 -20.45 3.65
N SER A 363 -3.28 -20.04 4.34
CA SER A 363 -4.34 -20.92 4.86
C SER A 363 -5.63 -20.12 5.03
N THR A 364 -6.48 -20.13 4.00
CA THR A 364 -7.67 -19.27 3.90
C THR A 364 -8.78 -19.60 4.91
N THR A 365 -8.65 -20.71 5.61
CA THR A 365 -9.46 -21.06 6.79
C THR A 365 -9.08 -20.24 8.04
N GLY A 366 -8.00 -19.46 7.98
CA GLY A 366 -7.56 -18.55 9.02
C GLY A 366 -7.65 -17.07 8.62
N ALA A 367 -7.67 -16.19 9.62
CA ALA A 367 -7.66 -14.75 9.47
C ALA A 367 -6.68 -14.12 10.46
N TRP A 368 -6.23 -12.90 10.15
CA TRP A 368 -5.31 -12.16 11.00
C TRP A 368 -6.04 -11.51 12.18
N TYR A 369 -5.35 -11.45 13.32
CA TYR A 369 -5.80 -10.75 14.51
C TYR A 369 -4.66 -9.89 15.10
N VAL A 370 -5.04 -8.94 15.94
CA VAL A 370 -4.11 -8.18 16.80
C VAL A 370 -4.42 -8.50 18.26
N ASN A 371 -3.40 -8.77 19.06
CA ASN A 371 -3.53 -8.80 20.52
C ASN A 371 -3.48 -7.36 21.04
N MET A 372 -4.57 -6.85 21.60
CA MET A 372 -4.61 -5.46 22.10
C MET A 372 -3.93 -5.28 23.47
N TYR A 373 -3.44 -6.37 24.08
CA TYR A 373 -2.55 -6.27 25.24
C TYR A 373 -1.24 -5.59 24.84
N ASP A 374 -0.48 -6.26 23.98
CA ASP A 374 0.91 -5.96 23.66
C ASP A 374 1.12 -5.50 22.21
N GLY A 375 0.20 -5.82 21.32
CA GLY A 375 0.31 -5.53 19.90
C GLY A 375 0.95 -6.64 19.07
N ASP A 376 0.96 -7.88 19.56
CA ASP A 376 1.26 -9.07 18.76
C ASP A 376 0.30 -9.19 17.58
N VAL A 377 0.83 -9.57 16.42
CA VAL A 377 0.04 -9.77 15.19
C VAL A 377 0.27 -11.19 14.70
N ASN A 378 -0.81 -11.98 14.64
CA ASN A 378 -0.77 -13.36 14.19
C ASN A 378 -2.10 -13.74 13.51
N ALA A 379 -2.27 -15.01 13.19
CA ALA A 379 -3.52 -15.51 12.60
C ALA A 379 -4.03 -16.75 13.34
N ALA A 380 -5.34 -16.92 13.32
CA ALA A 380 -6.02 -18.09 13.87
C ALA A 380 -7.12 -18.57 12.92
N GLY A 381 -7.63 -19.78 13.15
CA GLY A 381 -8.75 -20.32 12.40
C GLY A 381 -10.01 -19.45 12.54
N LYS A 382 -10.74 -19.23 11.44
CA LYS A 382 -11.92 -18.37 11.36
C LYS A 382 -13.09 -18.81 12.28
N THR A 383 -13.06 -20.03 12.79
CA THR A 383 -14.02 -20.56 13.78
C THR A 383 -13.66 -20.21 15.23
N GLY A 384 -12.50 -19.58 15.47
CA GLY A 384 -12.12 -19.08 16.79
C GLY A 384 -13.02 -17.92 17.22
N LEU A 385 -13.27 -17.80 18.53
CA LEU A 385 -14.11 -16.75 19.09
C LEU A 385 -13.25 -15.61 19.62
N PHE A 386 -13.11 -14.53 18.84
CA PHE A 386 -12.32 -13.34 19.19
C PHE A 386 -13.17 -12.07 19.19
N TYR A 387 -12.65 -10.99 19.77
CA TYR A 387 -13.32 -9.70 19.76
C TYR A 387 -13.23 -9.03 18.39
N MET A 388 -14.03 -7.99 18.18
CA MET A 388 -14.06 -7.23 16.93
C MET A 388 -14.24 -5.75 17.25
N TRP A 389 -13.71 -4.90 16.38
CA TRP A 389 -13.80 -3.46 16.56
C TRP A 389 -14.15 -2.80 15.24
N SER A 390 -15.38 -2.32 15.10
CA SER A 390 -15.83 -1.74 13.83
C SER A 390 -15.19 -0.37 13.56
N VAL A 391 -14.87 -0.14 12.30
CA VAL A 391 -14.25 1.08 11.77
C VAL A 391 -15.03 1.57 10.56
N ARG A 392 -14.88 2.86 10.23
CA ARG A 392 -15.31 3.47 8.97
C ARG A 392 -14.32 4.54 8.53
N ALA A 393 -14.35 4.87 7.24
CA ALA A 393 -13.55 5.98 6.72
C ALA A 393 -14.07 7.33 7.24
N ALA A 394 -13.17 8.24 7.59
CA ALA A 394 -13.54 9.61 7.92
C ALA A 394 -12.38 10.59 7.62
N THR A 395 -12.68 11.68 6.92
CA THR A 395 -11.82 12.87 6.79
C THR A 395 -10.43 12.68 6.16
N THR A 396 -9.70 13.78 5.99
CA THR A 396 -8.32 13.80 5.46
C THR A 396 -7.32 13.65 6.61
N PRO A 397 -6.51 12.58 6.64
CA PRO A 397 -5.64 12.30 7.78
C PRO A 397 -4.23 12.90 7.65
N PRO A 398 -3.53 13.13 8.78
CA PRO A 398 -2.09 13.38 8.80
C PRO A 398 -1.22 12.18 8.38
N ALA A 399 -1.70 10.95 8.55
CA ALA A 399 -1.01 9.71 8.19
C ALA A 399 -1.99 8.70 7.57
N GLU A 400 -2.03 8.64 6.24
CA GLU A 400 -2.81 7.62 5.53
C GLU A 400 -2.28 6.21 5.80
N LEU A 401 -3.17 5.22 5.81
CA LEU A 401 -2.79 3.81 5.91
C LEU A 401 -2.79 3.17 4.52
N TRP A 402 -1.84 2.28 4.29
CA TRP A 402 -1.72 1.56 3.03
C TRP A 402 -2.63 0.33 3.02
N GLU A 403 -3.06 -0.07 1.83
CA GLU A 403 -3.79 -1.32 1.65
C GLU A 403 -2.91 -2.52 2.04
N THR A 404 -3.54 -3.66 2.32
CA THR A 404 -2.82 -4.88 2.71
C THR A 404 -2.25 -5.64 1.52
N GLY A 405 -2.67 -5.30 0.29
CA GLY A 405 -2.38 -6.03 -0.95
C GLY A 405 -3.25 -7.29 -1.16
N GLN A 406 -4.24 -7.55 -0.29
CA GLN A 406 -5.20 -8.62 -0.50
C GLN A 406 -6.27 -8.17 -1.51
N THR A 407 -6.39 -8.91 -2.62
CA THR A 407 -7.41 -8.67 -3.68
C THR A 407 -8.37 -9.84 -3.87
N ILE A 408 -8.13 -10.96 -3.18
CA ILE A 408 -9.04 -12.10 -3.17
C ILE A 408 -9.99 -11.92 -1.99
N SER A 409 -11.28 -11.77 -2.29
CA SER A 409 -12.33 -11.77 -1.29
C SER A 409 -12.76 -13.20 -0.94
N TYR A 410 -12.95 -13.44 0.35
CA TYR A 410 -13.44 -14.69 0.94
C TYR A 410 -14.80 -14.50 1.65
N ALA A 411 -15.23 -13.27 1.88
CA ALA A 411 -16.55 -12.89 2.36
C ALA A 411 -16.88 -11.44 2.00
N ILE A 412 -18.16 -11.10 1.88
CA ILE A 412 -18.58 -9.71 1.61
C ILE A 412 -18.11 -8.80 2.76
N GLY A 413 -17.51 -7.66 2.40
CA GLY A 413 -16.98 -6.69 3.36
C GLY A 413 -15.65 -7.08 4.01
N ASP A 414 -15.00 -8.15 3.53
CA ASP A 414 -13.64 -8.47 3.94
C ASP A 414 -12.59 -7.58 3.24
N ASP A 415 -11.33 -7.76 3.60
CA ASP A 415 -10.24 -6.90 3.11
C ASP A 415 -10.06 -6.98 1.60
N GLY A 416 -10.13 -8.18 1.00
CA GLY A 416 -10.07 -8.35 -0.45
C GLY A 416 -11.34 -7.91 -1.20
N TYR A 417 -12.45 -7.69 -0.51
CA TYR A 417 -13.66 -7.10 -1.09
C TYR A 417 -13.58 -5.57 -1.14
N LEU A 418 -12.96 -4.96 -0.13
CA LEU A 418 -12.97 -3.51 0.06
C LEU A 418 -11.67 -2.82 -0.34
N GLU A 419 -10.54 -3.52 -0.28
CA GLU A 419 -9.20 -3.04 -0.63
C GLU A 419 -8.89 -1.67 0.03
N MET A 420 -9.20 -1.57 1.33
CA MET A 420 -9.14 -0.30 2.04
C MET A 420 -7.69 0.14 2.29
N GLY A 421 -7.37 1.35 1.86
CA GLY A 421 -6.09 2.01 2.08
C GLY A 421 -5.58 2.68 0.83
N VAL A 422 -4.36 3.21 0.92
CA VAL A 422 -3.63 3.73 -0.23
C VAL A 422 -3.07 2.57 -1.04
N ASP A 423 -3.39 2.56 -2.34
CA ASP A 423 -2.91 1.59 -3.34
C ASP A 423 -1.38 1.46 -3.31
N VAL A 424 -0.88 0.22 -3.30
CA VAL A 424 0.55 -0.10 -3.29
C VAL A 424 1.10 -0.55 -4.64
N SER A 425 0.32 -0.43 -5.73
CA SER A 425 0.76 -0.81 -7.08
C SER A 425 1.93 0.07 -7.56
N LEU A 426 3.09 -0.55 -7.81
CA LEU A 426 4.37 0.07 -8.21
C LEU A 426 5.15 0.82 -7.12
N ARG A 427 5.27 0.18 -5.95
CA ARG A 427 5.95 0.71 -4.77
C ARG A 427 7.48 0.73 -4.83
N PHE A 428 8.14 -0.37 -5.19
CA PHE A 428 9.60 -0.50 -5.03
C PHE A 428 10.36 -0.14 -6.30
N THR A 429 11.53 0.46 -6.15
CA THR A 429 12.42 0.80 -7.26
C THR A 429 13.86 0.58 -6.84
N ASP A 430 14.50 -0.39 -7.47
CA ASP A 430 15.94 -0.58 -7.40
C ASP A 430 16.65 0.63 -8.02
N ASN A 431 17.54 1.25 -7.26
CA ASN A 431 18.32 2.42 -7.67
C ASN A 431 19.62 2.04 -8.41
N GLY A 432 19.98 0.75 -8.44
CA GLY A 432 21.21 0.24 -9.06
C GLY A 432 22.48 0.57 -8.28
N ASP A 433 22.35 1.00 -7.03
CA ASP A 433 23.44 1.40 -6.14
C ASP A 433 23.47 0.59 -4.83
N GLY A 434 22.82 -0.57 -4.81
CA GLY A 434 22.64 -1.43 -3.63
C GLY A 434 21.49 -0.99 -2.73
N THR A 435 20.65 -0.04 -3.17
CA THR A 435 19.47 0.43 -2.44
C THR A 435 18.17 0.25 -3.23
N VAL A 436 17.08 0.03 -2.49
CA VAL A 436 15.73 0.00 -3.04
C VAL A 436 14.91 1.14 -2.43
N MET A 437 14.41 2.03 -3.28
CA MET A 437 13.48 3.07 -2.89
C MET A 437 12.07 2.50 -2.76
N ASP A 438 11.46 2.70 -1.60
CA ASP A 438 10.04 2.50 -1.36
C ASP A 438 9.29 3.80 -1.64
N LYS A 439 8.63 3.91 -2.79
CA LYS A 439 7.88 5.10 -3.21
C LYS A 439 6.62 5.35 -2.39
N LEU A 440 6.09 4.31 -1.74
CA LEU A 440 4.92 4.46 -0.87
C LEU A 440 5.33 5.23 0.38
N THR A 441 6.37 4.77 1.09
CA THR A 441 6.78 5.36 2.38
C THR A 441 7.85 6.43 2.26
N GLY A 442 8.57 6.48 1.14
CA GLY A 442 9.74 7.33 0.92
C GLY A 442 10.99 6.82 1.63
N LEU A 443 10.94 5.63 2.21
CA LEU A 443 12.09 5.00 2.84
C LEU A 443 13.01 4.40 1.78
N VAL A 444 14.30 4.33 2.11
CA VAL A 444 15.31 3.66 1.29
C VAL A 444 15.82 2.47 2.10
N TRP A 445 15.75 1.30 1.49
CA TRP A 445 16.07 0.02 2.10
C TRP A 445 17.36 -0.54 1.48
N LEU A 446 18.12 -1.28 2.27
CA LEU A 446 19.23 -2.06 1.74
C LEU A 446 18.67 -3.13 0.79
N GLU A 447 19.24 -3.26 -0.42
CA GLU A 447 18.76 -4.21 -1.42
C GLU A 447 18.97 -5.67 -0.98
N ASP A 448 20.18 -6.01 -0.52
CA ASP A 448 20.51 -7.32 0.05
C ASP A 448 20.07 -7.40 1.51
N ALA A 449 18.88 -7.95 1.72
CA ALA A 449 18.27 -8.11 3.03
C ALA A 449 19.00 -9.10 3.96
N ASN A 450 20.01 -9.82 3.47
CA ASN A 450 20.79 -10.76 4.27
C ASN A 450 22.26 -10.35 4.41
N CYS A 451 22.68 -9.18 3.91
CA CYS A 451 24.08 -8.80 3.98
C CYS A 451 24.62 -8.77 5.43
N LEU A 452 23.82 -8.29 6.38
CA LEU A 452 24.23 -8.18 7.77
C LEU A 452 24.00 -9.45 8.60
N GLY A 453 23.23 -10.41 8.07
CA GLY A 453 22.92 -11.70 8.70
C GLY A 453 22.14 -11.62 10.01
N GLN A 454 22.19 -12.71 10.78
CA GLN A 454 21.55 -12.87 12.09
C GLN A 454 22.42 -12.27 13.21
N ARG A 455 21.82 -11.51 14.14
CA ARG A 455 22.56 -10.85 15.23
C ARG A 455 21.72 -10.74 16.50
N THR A 456 22.37 -10.65 17.66
CA THR A 456 21.71 -10.12 18.86
C THR A 456 21.18 -8.71 18.60
N TRP A 457 20.13 -8.31 19.30
CA TRP A 457 19.45 -7.04 19.03
C TRP A 457 20.39 -5.82 19.16
N ALA A 458 21.25 -5.79 20.19
CA ALA A 458 22.23 -4.72 20.36
C ALA A 458 23.26 -4.65 19.22
N ASN A 459 23.69 -5.81 18.71
CA ASN A 459 24.59 -5.88 17.56
C ASN A 459 23.86 -5.54 16.26
N ALA A 460 22.55 -5.77 16.16
CA ALA A 460 21.73 -5.36 15.03
C ALA A 460 21.62 -3.83 14.91
N LEU A 461 21.35 -3.14 16.02
CA LEU A 461 21.36 -1.67 16.09
C LEU A 461 22.72 -1.12 15.64
N THR A 462 23.80 -1.66 16.20
CA THR A 462 25.17 -1.22 15.88
C THR A 462 25.49 -1.48 14.41
N ALA A 463 25.27 -2.69 13.92
CA ALA A 463 25.59 -3.07 12.54
C ALA A 463 24.82 -2.23 11.51
N ALA A 464 23.53 -1.97 11.76
CA ALA A 464 22.75 -1.11 10.89
C ALA A 464 23.28 0.33 10.91
N ASN A 465 23.70 0.86 12.06
CA ASN A 465 24.21 2.21 12.16
C ASN A 465 25.61 2.41 11.55
N THR A 466 26.44 1.37 11.54
CA THR A 466 27.80 1.41 10.96
C THR A 466 27.84 1.16 9.45
N LEU A 467 26.74 0.68 8.86
CA LEU A 467 26.64 0.39 7.43
C LEU A 467 26.88 1.65 6.59
N LYS A 468 27.63 1.51 5.50
CA LYS A 468 28.02 2.62 4.61
C LYS A 468 28.33 2.14 3.19
N SER A 469 28.45 3.09 2.27
CA SER A 469 28.86 2.83 0.89
C SER A 469 30.20 2.07 0.83
N GLY A 470 30.26 1.07 -0.07
CA GLY A 470 31.38 0.14 -0.21
C GLY A 470 31.16 -1.21 0.49
N GLU A 471 30.15 -1.32 1.34
CA GLU A 471 29.72 -2.56 2.01
C GLU A 471 28.37 -3.02 1.43
N CYS A 472 28.06 -4.32 1.51
CA CYS A 472 26.73 -4.84 1.11
C CYS A 472 26.25 -4.47 -0.30
N GLY A 473 27.18 -4.26 -1.24
CA GLY A 473 26.84 -3.81 -2.60
C GLY A 473 26.51 -2.32 -2.71
N LEU A 474 26.56 -1.56 -1.62
CA LEU A 474 26.26 -0.13 -1.60
C LEU A 474 27.28 0.68 -2.39
N SER A 475 26.78 1.54 -3.27
CA SER A 475 27.55 2.57 -3.97
C SER A 475 26.83 3.93 -3.96
N ASP A 476 25.91 4.11 -3.01
CA ASP A 476 25.02 5.26 -2.85
C ASP A 476 25.67 6.48 -2.15
N GLY A 477 26.95 6.36 -1.76
CA GLY A 477 27.69 7.40 -1.05
C GLY A 477 27.29 7.58 0.42
N SER A 478 26.48 6.68 0.98
CA SER A 478 26.13 6.68 2.40
C SER A 478 27.37 6.54 3.29
N VAL A 479 27.31 7.15 4.46
CA VAL A 479 28.32 7.09 5.52
C VAL A 479 27.75 6.46 6.78
N GLU A 480 28.64 6.10 7.71
CA GLU A 480 28.25 5.64 9.04
C GLU A 480 27.33 6.67 9.72
N GLY A 481 26.21 6.19 10.26
CA GLY A 481 25.15 7.01 10.85
C GLY A 481 23.94 7.24 9.93
N ASP A 482 24.06 7.02 8.62
CA ASP A 482 22.94 7.25 7.68
C ASP A 482 21.86 6.16 7.79
N TRP A 483 22.28 4.94 8.06
CA TRP A 483 21.44 3.76 8.16
C TRP A 483 21.02 3.49 9.61
N ARG A 484 19.88 2.84 9.78
CA ARG A 484 19.35 2.41 11.09
C ARG A 484 18.58 1.11 10.96
N LEU A 485 18.33 0.48 12.11
CA LEU A 485 17.34 -0.58 12.22
C LEU A 485 15.93 0.05 12.16
N PRO A 486 15.01 -0.45 11.31
CA PRO A 486 13.65 0.08 11.17
C PRO A 486 12.86 -0.13 12.45
N ASN A 487 11.98 0.81 12.80
CA ASN A 487 11.00 0.53 13.85
C ASN A 487 9.92 -0.46 13.36
N ARG A 488 9.09 -0.99 14.27
CA ARG A 488 8.11 -2.02 13.92
C ARG A 488 7.12 -1.60 12.82
N LYS A 489 6.78 -0.31 12.74
CA LYS A 489 5.86 0.22 11.72
C LYS A 489 6.55 0.35 10.36
N GLU A 490 7.80 0.81 10.35
CA GLU A 490 8.64 0.84 9.14
C GLU A 490 8.82 -0.57 8.56
N LEU A 491 9.22 -1.54 9.40
CA LEU A 491 9.46 -2.91 8.95
C LEU A 491 8.17 -3.60 8.47
N ARG A 492 7.07 -3.43 9.22
CA ARG A 492 5.77 -3.98 8.83
C ARG A 492 5.22 -3.38 7.54
N SER A 493 5.61 -2.16 7.19
CA SER A 493 5.18 -1.57 5.93
C SER A 493 5.56 -2.44 4.74
N LEU A 494 6.63 -3.25 4.81
CA LEU A 494 7.05 -4.17 3.73
C LEU A 494 6.11 -5.37 3.53
N ILE A 495 5.13 -5.60 4.41
CA ILE A 495 4.29 -6.80 4.37
C ILE A 495 3.12 -6.63 3.40
N ASN A 496 3.10 -7.47 2.36
CA ASN A 496 1.93 -7.69 1.51
C ASN A 496 1.18 -8.95 1.97
N TYR A 497 -0.01 -8.76 2.56
CA TYR A 497 -0.84 -9.85 3.10
C TYR A 497 -1.60 -10.63 2.03
N GLY A 498 -1.69 -10.13 0.79
CA GLY A 498 -2.17 -10.89 -0.37
C GLY A 498 -1.21 -12.00 -0.80
N GLU A 499 0.07 -11.87 -0.44
CA GLU A 499 1.10 -12.83 -0.81
C GLU A 499 1.26 -13.95 0.24
N VAL A 500 1.40 -15.18 -0.25
CA VAL A 500 1.60 -16.38 0.59
C VAL A 500 2.94 -16.31 1.33
N ASN A 501 3.99 -15.87 0.63
CA ASN A 501 5.35 -15.73 1.16
C ASN A 501 5.91 -14.35 0.81
N LYS A 502 6.10 -13.49 1.82
CA LYS A 502 6.51 -12.09 1.61
C LYS A 502 7.97 -12.02 1.15
N ALA A 503 8.83 -12.90 1.63
CA ALA A 503 10.23 -12.95 1.22
C ALA A 503 10.34 -13.33 -0.26
N THR A 504 9.60 -14.34 -0.72
CA THR A 504 9.55 -14.68 -2.15
C THR A 504 9.07 -13.49 -2.97
N TRP A 505 7.98 -12.84 -2.55
CA TRP A 505 7.45 -11.68 -3.24
C TRP A 505 8.44 -10.51 -3.26
N LEU A 506 9.02 -10.10 -2.12
CA LEU A 506 9.99 -9.02 -2.01
C LEU A 506 11.21 -9.24 -2.91
N ASN A 507 11.71 -10.49 -3.02
CA ASN A 507 12.79 -10.83 -3.95
C ASN A 507 12.41 -10.61 -5.43
N THR A 508 11.12 -10.55 -5.77
CA THR A 508 10.65 -10.16 -7.12
C THR A 508 10.46 -8.66 -7.28
N GLN A 509 10.48 -7.89 -6.19
CA GLN A 509 10.24 -6.45 -6.16
C GLN A 509 11.52 -5.60 -6.20
N GLY A 510 12.67 -6.22 -6.50
CA GLY A 510 13.97 -5.55 -6.57
C GLY A 510 14.84 -5.73 -5.33
N PHE A 511 14.36 -6.41 -4.29
CA PHE A 511 15.22 -6.86 -3.19
C PHE A 511 15.94 -8.17 -3.54
N SER A 512 16.99 -8.47 -2.80
CA SER A 512 17.71 -9.73 -2.91
C SER A 512 17.95 -10.39 -1.55
N SER A 513 18.14 -11.70 -1.57
CA SER A 513 18.43 -12.54 -0.39
C SER A 513 17.46 -12.39 0.78
N VAL A 514 16.21 -11.96 0.54
CA VAL A 514 15.22 -11.85 1.62
C VAL A 514 14.92 -13.23 2.20
N GLN A 515 15.11 -13.38 3.52
CA GLN A 515 14.89 -14.64 4.21
C GLN A 515 13.44 -14.73 4.70
N GLY A 516 12.78 -15.88 4.53
CA GLY A 516 11.42 -16.11 5.02
C GLY A 516 11.34 -16.37 6.53
N VAL A 517 11.89 -15.47 7.34
CA VAL A 517 12.02 -15.61 8.80
C VAL A 517 11.87 -14.23 9.48
N TYR A 518 12.14 -14.17 10.78
CA TYR A 518 12.03 -12.93 11.56
C TYR A 518 13.20 -11.98 11.34
N TYR A 519 12.85 -10.70 11.20
CA TYR A 519 13.77 -9.57 11.17
C TYR A 519 13.53 -8.69 12.39
N TRP A 520 14.62 -8.23 13.00
CA TRP A 520 14.54 -7.31 14.14
C TRP A 520 13.96 -5.97 13.73
N SER A 521 13.10 -5.41 14.58
CA SER A 521 12.84 -3.97 14.60
C SER A 521 13.61 -3.29 15.74
N SER A 522 13.77 -1.97 15.66
CA SER A 522 14.32 -1.13 16.73
C SER A 522 13.35 -0.86 17.87
N THR A 523 12.11 -1.34 17.79
CA THR A 523 11.09 -1.11 18.82
C THR A 523 11.23 -2.14 19.94
N THR A 524 11.49 -1.67 21.16
CA THR A 524 11.53 -2.52 22.37
C THR A 524 10.11 -2.96 22.76
N TYR A 525 9.96 -4.15 23.34
CA TYR A 525 8.69 -4.57 23.92
C TYR A 525 8.45 -3.84 25.25
N ALA A 526 7.45 -2.97 25.31
CA ALA A 526 7.24 -2.07 26.46
C ALA A 526 6.88 -2.79 27.77
N TYR A 527 6.24 -3.97 27.68
CA TYR A 527 5.92 -4.79 28.86
C TYR A 527 7.17 -5.43 29.48
N ASP A 528 8.07 -5.99 28.65
CA ASP A 528 9.35 -6.53 29.08
C ASP A 528 10.49 -6.07 28.17
N SER A 529 11.28 -5.12 28.68
CA SER A 529 12.39 -4.50 27.96
C SER A 529 13.54 -5.45 27.58
N GLN A 530 13.55 -6.68 28.10
CA GLN A 530 14.46 -7.74 27.65
C GLN A 530 14.13 -8.24 26.24
N TYR A 531 12.94 -7.91 25.73
CA TYR A 531 12.46 -8.31 24.42
C TYR A 531 12.38 -7.12 23.46
N ALA A 532 12.45 -7.40 22.17
CA ALA A 532 12.20 -6.45 21.09
C ALA A 532 11.26 -7.06 20.05
N TRP A 533 10.56 -6.21 19.30
CA TRP A 533 9.64 -6.66 18.26
C TRP A 533 10.39 -7.12 17.02
N SER A 534 9.91 -8.19 16.41
CA SER A 534 10.39 -8.72 15.13
C SER A 534 9.23 -9.01 14.20
N VAL A 535 9.49 -8.92 12.89
CA VAL A 535 8.49 -9.17 11.84
C VAL A 535 8.92 -10.34 10.97
N SER A 536 8.04 -11.32 10.79
CA SER A 536 8.27 -12.49 9.93
C SER A 536 8.05 -12.14 8.46
N MET A 537 9.08 -12.28 7.63
CA MET A 537 8.97 -12.14 6.18
C MET A 537 8.46 -13.42 5.50
N TYR A 538 8.09 -14.47 6.25
CA TYR A 538 7.33 -15.57 5.66
C TYR A 538 5.86 -15.20 5.54
N ARG A 539 5.22 -14.96 6.70
CA ARG A 539 3.77 -14.76 6.81
C ARG A 539 3.37 -13.33 7.14
N GLY A 540 4.23 -12.53 7.76
CA GLY A 540 3.89 -11.17 8.22
C GLY A 540 3.52 -11.08 9.71
N ASP A 541 3.78 -12.13 10.50
CA ASP A 541 3.55 -12.11 11.95
C ASP A 541 4.48 -11.11 12.64
N VAL A 542 4.00 -10.47 13.71
CA VAL A 542 4.77 -9.55 14.54
C VAL A 542 4.80 -10.11 15.95
N HIS A 543 5.98 -10.48 16.43
CA HIS A 543 6.17 -11.11 17.73
C HIS A 543 7.37 -10.54 18.47
N ALA A 544 7.35 -10.56 19.81
CA ALA A 544 8.44 -10.08 20.64
C ALA A 544 9.39 -11.21 21.00
N TYR A 545 10.69 -11.04 20.76
CA TYR A 545 11.73 -12.01 21.08
C TYR A 545 12.78 -11.41 22.00
N ASN A 546 13.41 -12.26 22.81
CA ASN A 546 14.40 -11.82 23.77
C ASN A 546 15.66 -11.35 23.02
N LYS A 547 16.16 -10.18 23.41
CA LYS A 547 17.26 -9.46 22.74
C LYS A 547 18.59 -10.21 22.73
N THR A 548 18.76 -11.22 23.58
CA THR A 548 20.05 -11.89 23.85
C THR A 548 20.03 -13.39 23.60
N SER A 549 18.87 -14.04 23.67
CA SER A 549 18.77 -15.49 23.49
C SER A 549 18.66 -15.87 22.02
N VAL A 550 19.32 -16.96 21.65
CA VAL A 550 19.13 -17.62 20.36
C VAL A 550 17.91 -18.52 20.48
N ASP A 551 16.97 -18.45 19.55
CA ASP A 551 16.01 -19.54 19.38
C ASP A 551 16.77 -20.76 18.83
N GLU A 552 16.71 -21.90 19.53
CA GLU A 552 17.51 -23.09 19.19
C GLU A 552 17.22 -23.63 17.77
N ILE A 553 16.07 -23.29 17.18
CA ILE A 553 15.62 -23.76 15.87
C ILE A 553 15.78 -22.66 14.80
N LEU A 554 15.50 -21.39 15.15
CA LEU A 554 15.45 -20.29 14.19
C LEU A 554 16.70 -19.38 14.20
N GLY A 555 17.57 -19.52 15.19
CA GLY A 555 18.73 -18.63 15.37
C GLY A 555 18.33 -17.27 15.94
N TYR A 556 19.19 -16.26 15.76
CA TYR A 556 18.81 -14.86 15.98
C TYR A 556 18.06 -14.31 14.77
N GLU A 557 17.44 -13.16 14.93
CA GLU A 557 16.68 -12.47 13.91
C GLU A 557 17.61 -11.70 12.98
N TYR A 558 17.19 -11.58 11.72
CA TYR A 558 17.97 -10.94 10.68
C TYR A 558 17.90 -9.42 10.78
N VAL A 559 18.92 -8.77 10.22
CA VAL A 559 19.07 -7.32 10.27
C VAL A 559 18.84 -6.74 8.89
N TRP A 560 17.81 -5.90 8.74
CA TRP A 560 17.49 -5.21 7.49
C TRP A 560 17.48 -3.70 7.68
N PRO A 561 18.57 -3.01 7.30
CA PRO A 561 18.69 -1.57 7.51
C PRO A 561 17.77 -0.76 6.60
N VAL A 562 17.33 0.37 7.14
CA VAL A 562 16.54 1.39 6.45
C VAL A 562 17.15 2.77 6.69
N ARG A 563 16.92 3.70 5.77
CA ARG A 563 17.14 5.13 5.97
C ARG A 563 16.01 5.97 5.41
N SER A 564 15.97 7.25 5.78
CA SER A 564 15.04 8.19 5.17
C SER A 564 15.43 8.44 3.71
N GLY A 565 14.44 8.65 2.84
CA GLY A 565 14.69 9.07 1.46
C GLY A 565 15.40 10.42 1.38
N GLN A 566 16.19 10.60 0.31
CA GLN A 566 16.90 11.84 0.02
C GLN A 566 15.97 12.93 -0.53
#